data_AF-A0A961I1G3-F1
#
_entry.id   AF-A0A961I1G3-F1
#
_cell.length_a   1.000
_cell.length_b   1.000
_cell.length_c   1.000
_cell.angle_alpha   90.00
_cell.angle_beta   90.00
_cell.angle_gamma   90.00
#
_symmetry.space_group_name_H-M   'P 1'
#
loop_
_entity.id
_entity.type
_entity.pdbx_description
1 polymer ?
#
loop_
_entity_poly.entity_id
_entity_poly.type
_entity_poly.pdbx_seq_one_letter_code
_entity_poly.pdbx_strand_id
1 'polypeptide(L)'
;DLARALPRPEGLLDSPRQRLDRVSERLPAALRAGIQARRPRLSELSGPLRPAALARLVRERRETLSRTAARLDPALARVLQRRRETFDRSAARVSAAPVAERMRRGRETLDALTRRLSRGAQAQIAGWQGRIAASERLLSSLGYQATLARGYAVVRGGGALVTSRQAAAGLAALEIEFADGRLGVRPEPGGDPPEAPAPSRPRKAPKPPPDQGSLF
;
A
#
# COMPACT_ATOMS: atom_id res chain seq x y z
N ASP A 1 115.07 3.36 84.75
CA ASP A 1 114.72 1.93 84.58
C ASP A 1 113.40 1.69 83.84
N LEU A 2 113.37 1.87 82.51
CA LEU A 2 112.21 1.48 81.67
C LEU A 2 112.57 0.61 80.46
N ALA A 3 113.86 0.35 80.21
CA ALA A 3 114.33 -0.42 79.05
C ALA A 3 114.33 -1.95 79.25
N ARG A 4 113.93 -2.45 80.43
CA ARG A 4 114.01 -3.89 80.78
C ARG A 4 112.68 -4.65 80.72
N ALA A 5 111.58 -3.95 80.42
CA ALA A 5 110.24 -4.55 80.28
C ALA A 5 109.75 -4.64 78.83
N LEU A 6 110.56 -4.24 77.85
CA LEU A 6 110.19 -4.34 76.43
C LEU A 6 110.66 -5.69 75.86
N PRO A 7 109.76 -6.49 75.25
CA PRO A 7 110.12 -7.73 74.58
C PRO A 7 111.06 -7.46 73.38
N ARG A 8 111.89 -8.46 73.03
CA ARG A 8 112.89 -8.37 71.95
C ARG A 8 112.25 -7.88 70.64
N PRO A 9 112.95 -7.02 69.87
CA PRO A 9 112.40 -6.41 68.65
C PRO A 9 111.97 -7.45 67.60
N GLU A 10 112.61 -8.62 67.53
CA GLU A 10 112.18 -9.69 66.62
C GLU A 10 110.85 -10.33 67.06
N GLY A 11 110.64 -10.53 68.36
CA GLY A 11 109.42 -11.15 68.91
C GLY A 11 108.16 -10.28 68.78
N LEU A 12 108.31 -8.97 68.61
CA LEU A 12 107.19 -8.05 68.35
C LEU A 12 106.57 -8.27 66.96
N LEU A 13 107.34 -8.80 66.00
CA LEU A 13 106.92 -8.97 64.61
C LEU A 13 106.57 -10.42 64.23
N ASP A 14 106.93 -11.41 65.06
CA ASP A 14 106.67 -12.83 64.78
C ASP A 14 105.16 -13.15 64.72
N SER A 15 104.37 -12.64 65.66
CA SER A 15 102.91 -12.85 65.64
C SER A 15 102.24 -12.14 64.44
N PRO A 16 102.54 -10.87 64.13
CA PRO A 16 102.11 -10.24 62.87
C PRO A 16 102.53 -10.99 61.61
N ARG A 17 103.76 -11.50 61.51
CA ARG A 17 104.27 -12.27 60.37
C ARG A 17 103.54 -13.61 60.20
N GLN A 18 103.41 -14.38 61.28
CA GLN A 18 102.67 -15.65 61.24
C GLN A 18 101.20 -15.45 60.87
N ARG A 19 100.57 -14.36 61.33
CA ARG A 19 99.22 -13.98 60.91
C ARG A 19 99.17 -13.63 59.43
N LEU A 20 100.15 -12.88 58.93
CA LEU A 20 100.26 -12.53 57.52
C LEU A 20 100.43 -13.77 56.63
N ASP A 21 101.31 -14.70 57.00
CA ASP A 21 101.54 -15.94 56.24
C ASP A 21 100.27 -16.81 56.21
N ARG A 22 99.63 -17.02 57.37
CA ARG A 22 98.36 -17.76 57.45
C ARG A 22 97.24 -17.11 56.65
N VAL A 23 97.15 -15.78 56.65
CA VAL A 23 96.15 -15.06 55.83
C VAL A 23 96.51 -15.18 54.36
N SER A 24 97.80 -15.09 54.01
CA SER A 24 98.29 -15.18 52.62
C SER A 24 98.04 -16.56 52.01
N GLU A 25 98.24 -17.62 52.79
CA GLU A 25 97.93 -18.99 52.36
C GLU A 25 96.42 -19.24 52.20
N ARG A 26 95.59 -18.62 53.07
CA ARG A 26 94.13 -18.83 53.08
C ARG A 26 93.36 -17.92 52.12
N LEU A 27 93.93 -16.76 51.76
CA LEU A 27 93.27 -15.76 50.93
C LEU A 27 92.87 -16.29 49.54
N PRO A 28 93.71 -17.02 48.79
CA PRO A 28 93.33 -17.56 47.48
C PRO A 28 92.17 -18.56 47.54
N ALA A 29 92.06 -19.33 48.63
CA ALA A 29 90.96 -20.26 48.85
C ALA A 29 89.67 -19.53 49.24
N ALA A 30 89.77 -18.53 50.12
CA ALA A 30 88.63 -17.70 50.54
C ALA A 30 88.05 -16.87 49.38
N LEU A 31 88.90 -16.31 48.51
CA LEU A 31 88.47 -15.58 47.32
C LEU A 31 87.76 -16.51 46.31
N ARG A 32 88.32 -17.70 46.05
CA ARG A 32 87.66 -18.71 45.19
C ARG A 32 86.31 -19.12 45.75
N ALA A 33 86.23 -19.42 47.04
CA ALA A 33 84.97 -19.76 47.71
C ALA A 33 83.95 -18.60 47.64
N GLY A 34 84.39 -17.36 47.86
CA GLY A 34 83.56 -16.17 47.76
C GLY A 34 83.02 -15.92 46.35
N ILE A 35 83.84 -16.12 45.31
CA ILE A 35 83.42 -16.00 43.91
C ILE A 35 82.41 -17.11 43.56
N GLN A 36 82.68 -18.37 43.95
CA GLN A 36 81.78 -19.48 43.69
C GLN A 36 80.44 -19.34 44.41
N ALA A 37 80.41 -18.77 45.61
CA ALA A 37 79.17 -18.49 46.33
C ALA A 37 78.35 -17.34 45.70
N ARG A 38 78.99 -16.35 45.06
CA ARG A 38 78.33 -15.17 44.48
C ARG A 38 77.93 -15.34 43.00
N ARG A 39 78.66 -16.15 42.24
CA ARG A 39 78.38 -16.46 40.83
C ARG A 39 76.96 -16.97 40.54
N PRO A 40 76.36 -17.89 41.33
CA PRO A 40 75.00 -18.37 41.06
C PRO A 40 73.96 -17.25 41.26
N ARG A 41 74.07 -16.46 42.34
CA ARG A 41 73.18 -15.30 42.58
C ARG A 41 73.24 -14.30 41.44
N LEU A 42 74.43 -14.00 40.92
CA LEU A 42 74.57 -13.13 39.76
C LEU A 42 73.98 -13.75 38.49
N SER A 43 74.09 -15.07 38.30
CA SER A 43 73.47 -15.78 37.18
C SER A 43 71.93 -15.81 37.26
N GLU A 44 71.36 -15.93 38.47
CA GLU A 44 69.92 -15.86 38.70
C GLU A 44 69.38 -14.46 38.41
N LEU A 45 70.04 -13.42 38.93
CA LEU A 45 69.66 -12.03 38.71
C LEU A 45 69.83 -11.59 37.24
N SER A 46 70.83 -12.12 36.53
CA SER A 46 71.11 -11.79 35.13
C SER A 46 70.41 -12.68 34.11
N GLY A 47 69.85 -13.82 34.53
CA GLY A 47 69.14 -14.76 33.66
C GLY A 47 68.05 -14.11 32.78
N PRO A 48 67.16 -13.27 33.36
CA PRO A 48 66.16 -12.51 32.61
C PRO A 48 66.73 -11.40 31.73
N LEU A 49 67.93 -10.90 32.05
CA LEU A 49 68.61 -9.81 31.34
C LEU A 49 69.50 -10.32 30.20
N ARG A 50 69.59 -11.63 29.99
CA ARG A 50 70.33 -12.18 28.86
C ARG A 50 69.65 -11.78 27.55
N PRO A 51 70.40 -11.33 26.52
CA PRO A 51 69.83 -10.93 25.24
C PRO A 51 68.90 -11.98 24.61
N ALA A 52 69.23 -13.27 24.75
CA ALA A 52 68.40 -14.37 24.25
C ALA A 52 67.05 -14.50 24.99
N ALA A 53 67.01 -14.27 26.31
CA ALA A 53 65.78 -14.33 27.10
C ALA A 53 64.84 -13.16 26.76
N LEU A 54 65.40 -11.95 26.61
CA LEU A 54 64.66 -10.77 26.16
C LEU A 54 64.14 -10.94 24.74
N ALA A 55 64.96 -11.45 23.81
CA ALA A 55 64.54 -11.71 22.44
C ALA A 55 63.39 -12.73 22.36
N ARG A 56 63.45 -13.80 23.18
CA ARG A 56 62.37 -14.78 23.29
C ARG A 56 61.09 -14.13 23.83
N LEU A 57 61.18 -13.35 24.90
CA LEU A 57 60.03 -12.66 25.49
C LEU A 57 59.40 -11.68 24.48
N VAL A 58 60.20 -10.90 23.76
CA VAL A 58 59.70 -10.00 22.70
C VAL A 58 59.00 -10.79 21.59
N ARG A 59 59.57 -11.94 21.18
CA ARG A 59 58.94 -12.81 20.17
C ARG A 59 57.59 -13.35 20.65
N GLU A 60 57.51 -13.88 21.86
CA GLU A 60 56.26 -14.38 22.46
C GLU A 60 55.20 -13.29 22.56
N ARG A 61 55.60 -12.06 22.94
CA ARG A 61 54.69 -10.90 22.99
C ARG A 61 54.22 -10.48 21.60
N ARG A 62 55.11 -10.49 20.59
CA ARG A 62 54.75 -10.21 19.19
C ARG A 62 53.82 -11.27 18.60
N GLU A 63 54.05 -12.54 18.90
CA GLU A 63 53.15 -13.62 18.46
C GLU A 63 51.78 -13.51 19.12
N THR A 64 51.74 -13.24 20.43
CA THR A 64 50.47 -13.04 21.14
C THR A 64 49.70 -11.87 20.55
N LEU A 65 50.37 -10.74 20.29
CA LEU A 65 49.77 -9.58 19.63
C LEU A 65 49.31 -9.89 18.21
N SER A 66 50.09 -10.65 17.43
CA SER A 66 49.71 -11.02 16.07
C SER A 66 48.48 -11.93 16.07
N ARG A 67 48.40 -12.88 17.01
CA ARG A 67 47.24 -13.78 17.18
C ARG A 67 45.98 -13.01 17.59
N THR A 68 46.08 -12.02 18.47
CA THR A 68 44.91 -11.21 18.85
C THR A 68 44.50 -10.25 17.74
N ALA A 69 45.48 -9.62 17.06
CA ALA A 69 45.24 -8.73 15.93
C ALA A 69 44.55 -9.46 14.76
N ALA A 70 45.00 -10.67 14.42
CA ALA A 70 44.41 -11.48 13.36
C ALA A 70 42.92 -11.85 13.61
N ARG A 71 42.45 -11.74 14.86
CA ARG A 71 41.03 -11.98 15.20
C ARG A 71 40.15 -10.74 15.08
N LEU A 72 40.73 -9.54 15.01
CA LEU A 72 40.00 -8.28 14.94
C LEU A 72 39.27 -8.13 13.61
N ASP A 73 39.96 -8.32 12.49
CA ASP A 73 39.40 -8.18 11.15
C ASP A 73 38.16 -9.07 10.91
N PRO A 74 38.22 -10.40 11.17
CA PRO A 74 37.05 -11.24 10.98
C PRO A 74 35.94 -10.95 12.01
N ALA A 75 36.26 -10.43 13.20
CA ALA A 75 35.25 -10.00 14.17
C ALA A 75 34.53 -8.74 13.69
N LEU A 76 35.27 -7.74 13.20
CA LEU A 76 34.72 -6.51 12.64
C LEU A 76 33.87 -6.80 11.40
N ALA A 77 34.35 -7.65 10.50
CA ALA A 77 33.61 -8.08 9.31
C ALA A 77 32.26 -8.71 9.70
N ARG A 78 32.25 -9.63 10.69
CA ARG A 78 31.00 -10.23 11.20
C ARG A 78 30.06 -9.19 11.82
N VAL A 79 30.56 -8.22 12.58
CA VAL A 79 29.73 -7.16 13.17
C VAL A 79 29.12 -6.27 12.08
N LEU A 80 29.91 -5.86 11.09
CA LEU A 80 29.45 -5.05 9.97
C LEU A 80 28.41 -5.79 9.13
N GLN A 81 28.63 -7.07 8.84
CA GLN A 81 27.67 -7.90 8.12
C GLN A 81 26.34 -8.02 8.87
N ARG A 82 26.37 -8.33 10.18
CA ARG A 82 25.14 -8.38 11.00
C ARG A 82 24.41 -7.04 11.05
N ARG A 83 25.16 -5.93 11.12
CA ARG A 83 24.57 -4.58 11.08
C ARG A 83 23.93 -4.29 9.73
N ARG A 84 24.58 -4.65 8.62
CA ARG A 84 24.01 -4.55 7.27
C ARG A 84 22.74 -5.39 7.13
N GLU A 85 22.76 -6.66 7.49
CA GLU A 85 21.59 -7.54 7.44
C GLU A 85 20.42 -7.04 8.31
N THR A 86 20.72 -6.40 9.45
CA THR A 86 19.70 -5.80 10.32
C THR A 86 19.15 -4.50 9.72
N PHE A 87 20.03 -3.68 9.14
CA PHE A 87 19.64 -2.49 8.40
C PHE A 87 18.77 -2.85 7.20
N ASP A 88 19.18 -3.81 6.37
CA ASP A 88 18.45 -4.24 5.17
C ASP A 88 17.08 -4.80 5.51
N ARG A 89 16.96 -5.60 6.59
CA ARG A 89 15.66 -6.08 7.10
C ARG A 89 14.76 -4.94 7.54
N SER A 90 15.28 -3.97 8.28
CA SER A 90 14.52 -2.79 8.71
C SER A 90 14.12 -1.91 7.51
N ALA A 91 15.05 -1.69 6.57
CA ALA A 91 14.82 -0.92 5.35
C ALA A 91 13.78 -1.58 4.45
N ALA A 92 13.80 -2.91 4.30
CA ALA A 92 12.79 -3.66 3.55
C ALA A 92 11.38 -3.47 4.14
N ARG A 93 11.26 -3.43 5.48
CA ARG A 93 9.98 -3.18 6.17
C ARG A 93 9.47 -1.75 6.03
N VAL A 94 10.37 -0.78 5.95
CA VAL A 94 10.04 0.66 5.77
C VAL A 94 9.94 1.05 4.28
N SER A 95 10.17 0.11 3.36
CA SER A 95 10.15 0.41 1.93
C SER A 95 8.78 0.95 1.46
N ALA A 96 8.81 1.97 0.61
CA ALA A 96 7.62 2.58 0.02
C ALA A 96 6.95 1.71 -1.05
N ALA A 97 7.65 0.68 -1.54
CA ALA A 97 7.18 -0.22 -2.59
C ALA A 97 5.82 -0.90 -2.29
N PRO A 98 5.61 -1.56 -1.14
CA PRO A 98 4.31 -2.15 -0.80
C PRO A 98 3.18 -1.11 -0.68
N VAL A 99 3.49 0.11 -0.24
CA VAL A 99 2.50 1.20 -0.19
C VAL A 99 2.13 1.65 -1.60
N ALA A 100 3.12 1.87 -2.47
CA ALA A 100 2.91 2.24 -3.87
C ALA A 100 2.09 1.18 -4.62
N GLU A 101 2.40 -0.11 -4.41
CA GLU A 101 1.65 -1.21 -5.03
C GLU A 101 0.21 -1.28 -4.51
N ARG A 102 -0.01 -1.09 -3.21
CA ARG A 102 -1.37 -1.01 -2.63
C ARG A 102 -2.15 0.17 -3.20
N MET A 103 -1.51 1.34 -3.35
CA MET A 103 -2.12 2.51 -3.97
C MET A 103 -2.48 2.25 -5.44
N ARG A 104 -1.59 1.59 -6.20
CA ARG A 104 -1.84 1.24 -7.60
C ARG A 104 -3.05 0.33 -7.74
N ARG A 105 -3.11 -0.75 -6.97
CA ARG A 105 -4.28 -1.66 -6.95
C ARG A 105 -5.57 -0.95 -6.53
N GLY A 106 -5.47 -0.05 -5.55
CA GLY A 106 -6.60 0.78 -5.11
C GLY A 106 -7.14 1.66 -6.23
N ARG A 107 -6.26 2.32 -7.00
CA ARG A 107 -6.63 3.12 -8.18
C ARG A 107 -7.26 2.27 -9.28
N GLU A 108 -6.65 1.14 -9.62
CA GLU A 108 -7.19 0.22 -10.63
C GLU A 108 -8.60 -0.28 -10.26
N THR A 109 -8.81 -0.59 -8.97
CA THR A 109 -10.12 -1.01 -8.44
C THR A 109 -11.13 0.14 -8.50
N LEU A 110 -10.74 1.35 -8.09
CA LEU A 110 -11.58 2.54 -8.17
C LEU A 110 -12.00 2.82 -9.62
N ASP A 111 -11.07 2.79 -10.57
CA ASP A 111 -11.34 3.04 -11.99
C ASP A 111 -12.28 1.98 -12.59
N ALA A 112 -12.14 0.73 -12.17
CA ALA A 112 -13.05 -0.34 -12.58
C ALA A 112 -14.47 -0.12 -12.04
N LEU A 113 -14.60 0.21 -10.75
CA LEU A 113 -15.89 0.48 -10.10
C LEU A 113 -16.56 1.72 -10.69
N THR A 114 -15.82 2.80 -10.89
CA THR A 114 -16.31 4.04 -11.51
C THR A 114 -16.82 3.77 -12.92
N ARG A 115 -16.05 3.07 -13.77
CA ARG A 115 -16.49 2.72 -15.13
C ARG A 115 -17.75 1.82 -15.15
N ARG A 116 -17.92 0.94 -14.16
CA ARG A 116 -19.11 0.09 -14.06
C ARG A 116 -20.32 0.90 -13.59
N LEU A 117 -20.13 1.79 -12.62
CA LEU A 117 -21.16 2.71 -12.13
C LEU A 117 -21.64 3.63 -13.25
N SER A 118 -20.74 4.29 -13.98
CA SER A 118 -21.10 5.20 -15.08
C SER A 118 -21.89 4.49 -16.17
N ARG A 119 -21.49 3.26 -16.55
CA ARG A 119 -22.23 2.46 -17.53
C ARG A 119 -23.61 2.07 -17.05
N GLY A 120 -23.74 1.64 -15.79
CA GLY A 120 -25.04 1.34 -15.18
C GLY A 120 -25.96 2.56 -15.14
N ALA A 121 -25.44 3.71 -14.72
CA ALA A 121 -26.18 4.96 -14.68
C ALA A 121 -26.65 5.41 -16.07
N GLN A 122 -25.78 5.33 -17.08
CA GLN A 122 -26.14 5.66 -18.46
C GLN A 122 -27.23 4.72 -19.00
N ALA A 123 -27.12 3.41 -18.77
CA ALA A 123 -28.14 2.45 -19.18
C ALA A 123 -29.48 2.71 -18.49
N GLN A 124 -29.46 3.05 -17.19
CA GLN A 124 -30.66 3.37 -16.43
C GLN A 124 -31.35 4.64 -16.96
N ILE A 125 -30.59 5.71 -17.19
CA ILE A 125 -31.11 6.97 -17.76
C ILE A 125 -31.71 6.72 -19.14
N ALA A 126 -31.00 5.98 -20.01
CA ALA A 126 -31.52 5.63 -21.33
C ALA A 126 -32.82 4.81 -21.24
N GLY A 127 -32.91 3.89 -20.29
CA GLY A 127 -34.13 3.13 -20.02
C GLY A 127 -35.30 4.01 -19.58
N TRP A 128 -35.07 4.98 -18.69
CA TRP A 128 -36.10 5.93 -18.28
C TRP A 128 -36.55 6.84 -19.42
N GLN A 129 -35.61 7.37 -20.20
CA GLN A 129 -35.91 8.17 -21.39
C GLN A 129 -36.75 7.35 -22.40
N GLY A 130 -36.40 6.09 -22.62
CA GLY A 130 -37.15 5.18 -23.47
C GLY A 130 -38.58 4.95 -22.97
N ARG A 131 -38.78 4.79 -21.66
CA ARG A 131 -40.11 4.64 -21.05
C ARG A 131 -40.95 5.91 -21.21
N ILE A 132 -40.38 7.08 -20.97
CA ILE A 132 -41.06 8.37 -21.15
C ILE A 132 -41.48 8.53 -22.62
N ALA A 133 -40.56 8.30 -23.56
CA ALA A 133 -40.85 8.40 -24.99
C ALA A 133 -41.92 7.40 -25.44
N ALA A 134 -41.93 6.18 -24.88
CA ALA A 134 -42.97 5.19 -25.18
C ALA A 134 -44.35 5.65 -24.64
N SER A 135 -44.41 6.15 -23.40
CA SER A 135 -45.63 6.71 -22.82
C SER A 135 -46.15 7.92 -23.60
N GLU A 136 -45.26 8.78 -24.10
CA GLU A 136 -45.61 9.91 -24.94
C GLU A 136 -46.24 9.47 -26.27
N ARG A 137 -45.71 8.42 -26.91
CA ARG A 137 -46.32 7.85 -28.13
C ARG A 137 -47.70 7.25 -27.85
N LEU A 138 -47.88 6.58 -26.71
CA LEU A 138 -49.18 6.07 -26.29
C LEU A 138 -50.18 7.21 -26.05
N LEU A 139 -49.77 8.28 -25.37
CA LEU A 139 -50.61 9.47 -25.18
C LEU A 139 -50.95 10.16 -26.51
N SER A 140 -49.99 10.23 -27.44
CA SER A 140 -50.20 10.85 -28.75
C SER A 140 -51.13 10.04 -29.66
N SER A 141 -51.29 8.74 -29.42
CA SER A 141 -52.12 7.85 -30.26
C SER A 141 -53.50 7.59 -29.66
N LEU A 142 -53.56 7.45 -28.33
CA LEU A 142 -54.76 7.09 -27.55
C LEU A 142 -55.33 8.27 -26.76
N GLY A 143 -54.61 9.39 -26.67
CA GLY A 143 -55.07 10.57 -25.95
C GLY A 143 -56.24 11.26 -26.65
N TYR A 144 -57.02 12.01 -25.86
CA TYR A 144 -58.21 12.68 -26.38
C TYR A 144 -57.86 13.71 -27.47
N GLN A 145 -56.67 14.31 -27.43
CA GLN A 145 -56.17 15.21 -28.48
C GLN A 145 -56.06 14.49 -29.84
N ALA A 146 -55.65 13.22 -29.84
CA ALA A 146 -55.63 12.40 -31.04
C ALA A 146 -57.05 12.07 -31.54
N THR A 147 -58.02 11.94 -30.63
CA THR A 147 -59.44 11.80 -31.02
C THR A 147 -60.02 13.09 -31.57
N LEU A 148 -59.64 14.25 -31.04
CA LEU A 148 -60.01 15.56 -31.59
C LEU A 148 -59.45 15.73 -33.01
N ALA A 149 -58.16 15.39 -33.21
CA ALA A 149 -57.52 15.44 -34.53
C ALA A 149 -58.14 14.46 -35.55
N ARG A 150 -58.79 13.39 -35.09
CA ARG A 150 -59.56 12.45 -35.93
C ARG A 150 -60.97 12.94 -36.27
N GLY A 151 -61.36 14.12 -35.81
CA GLY A 151 -62.65 14.75 -36.13
C GLY A 151 -63.76 14.50 -35.11
N TYR A 152 -63.44 13.97 -33.94
CA TYR A 152 -64.40 13.89 -32.83
C TYR A 152 -64.37 15.17 -31.99
N ALA A 153 -65.41 15.42 -31.21
CA ALA A 153 -65.50 16.58 -30.32
C ALA A 153 -65.74 16.15 -28.88
N VAL A 154 -65.15 16.87 -27.93
CA VAL A 154 -65.28 16.60 -26.50
C VAL A 154 -66.26 17.62 -25.89
N VAL A 155 -67.34 17.14 -25.28
CA VAL A 155 -68.37 18.00 -24.69
C VAL A 155 -68.13 18.14 -23.19
N ARG A 156 -67.97 19.37 -22.70
CA ARG A 156 -67.83 19.71 -21.29
C ARG A 156 -69.01 20.55 -20.82
N GLY A 157 -69.35 20.47 -19.55
CA GLY A 157 -70.37 21.31 -18.91
C GLY A 157 -70.10 21.42 -17.42
N GLY A 158 -70.17 22.63 -16.87
CA GLY A 158 -69.84 22.88 -15.45
C GLY A 158 -68.42 22.46 -15.04
N GLY A 159 -67.47 22.38 -15.98
CA GLY A 159 -66.10 21.94 -15.74
C GLY A 159 -65.85 20.43 -15.83
N ALA A 160 -66.90 19.61 -16.01
CA ALA A 160 -66.79 18.15 -16.14
C ALA A 160 -67.09 17.66 -17.56
N LEU A 161 -66.61 16.46 -17.90
CA LEU A 161 -66.92 15.80 -19.17
C LEU A 161 -68.37 15.31 -19.16
N VAL A 162 -69.12 15.65 -20.22
CA VAL A 162 -70.52 15.24 -20.38
C VAL A 162 -70.58 14.18 -21.48
N THR A 163 -70.96 12.96 -21.12
CA THR A 163 -70.93 11.80 -22.02
C THR A 163 -72.31 11.31 -22.47
N SER A 164 -73.40 11.85 -21.92
CA SER A 164 -74.78 11.44 -22.26
C SER A 164 -75.67 12.61 -22.64
N ARG A 165 -76.64 12.37 -23.53
CA ARG A 165 -77.63 13.38 -23.97
C ARG A 165 -78.45 13.92 -22.80
N GLN A 166 -78.84 13.07 -21.86
CA GLN A 166 -79.62 13.47 -20.68
C GLN A 166 -78.83 14.43 -19.79
N ALA A 167 -77.55 14.14 -19.52
CA ALA A 167 -76.70 15.02 -18.74
C ALA A 167 -76.43 16.34 -19.48
N ALA A 168 -76.30 16.30 -20.82
CA ALA A 168 -76.14 17.49 -21.63
C ALA A 168 -77.39 18.40 -21.61
N ALA A 169 -78.59 17.83 -21.72
CA ALA A 169 -79.85 18.59 -21.76
C ALA A 169 -80.20 19.30 -20.44
N GLY A 170 -79.70 18.81 -19.30
CA GLY A 170 -79.92 19.42 -17.99
C GLY A 170 -79.04 20.64 -17.66
N LEU A 171 -78.06 20.96 -18.52
CA LEU A 171 -77.08 22.01 -18.27
C LEU A 171 -77.38 23.28 -19.08
N ALA A 172 -77.27 24.46 -18.46
CA ALA A 172 -77.59 25.74 -19.10
C ALA A 172 -76.56 26.16 -20.18
N ALA A 173 -75.34 25.63 -20.12
CA ALA A 173 -74.28 25.89 -21.09
C ALA A 173 -73.35 24.68 -21.19
N LEU A 174 -72.97 24.35 -22.41
CA LEU A 174 -72.00 23.32 -22.79
C LEU A 174 -70.85 23.99 -23.54
N GLU A 175 -69.68 23.40 -23.45
CA GLU A 175 -68.49 23.80 -24.21
C GLU A 175 -68.05 22.58 -25.01
N ILE A 176 -68.03 22.72 -26.33
CA ILE A 176 -67.56 21.67 -27.24
C ILE A 176 -66.14 22.02 -27.66
N GLU A 177 -65.20 21.16 -27.33
CA GLU A 177 -63.80 21.27 -27.71
C GLU A 177 -63.57 20.47 -29.00
N PHE A 178 -63.11 21.17 -30.04
CA PHE A 178 -62.67 20.65 -31.33
C PHE A 178 -61.14 20.70 -31.40
N ALA A 179 -60.55 20.17 -32.48
CA ALA A 179 -59.10 20.20 -32.68
C ALA A 179 -58.53 21.63 -32.80
N ASP A 180 -59.33 22.56 -33.29
CA ASP A 180 -58.96 23.94 -33.64
C ASP A 180 -59.44 25.00 -32.63
N GLY A 181 -60.31 24.63 -31.68
CA GLY A 181 -60.82 25.58 -30.70
C GLY A 181 -61.99 25.05 -29.89
N ARG A 182 -62.56 25.94 -29.07
CA ARG A 182 -63.71 25.63 -28.21
C ARG A 182 -64.91 26.48 -28.60
N LEU A 183 -66.09 25.87 -28.59
CA LEU A 183 -67.35 26.49 -28.95
C LEU A 183 -68.36 26.36 -27.81
N GLY A 184 -68.89 27.49 -27.34
CA GLY A 184 -69.99 27.50 -26.39
C GLY A 184 -71.32 27.16 -27.08
N VAL A 185 -72.05 26.19 -26.55
CA VAL A 185 -73.35 25.74 -27.06
C VAL A 185 -74.37 25.71 -25.92
N ARG A 186 -75.60 26.13 -26.19
CA ARG A 186 -76.71 25.99 -25.24
C ARG A 186 -77.66 24.90 -25.73
N PRO A 187 -77.95 23.86 -24.93
CA PRO A 187 -78.91 22.84 -25.32
C PRO A 187 -80.32 23.41 -25.26
N GLU A 188 -81.06 23.34 -26.37
CA GLU A 188 -82.49 23.70 -26.37
C GLU A 188 -83.32 22.55 -25.74
N PRO A 189 -84.17 22.86 -24.75
CA PRO A 189 -85.02 21.85 -24.13
C PRO A 189 -86.14 21.46 -25.10
N GLY A 190 -86.02 20.29 -25.75
CA GLY A 190 -87.11 19.65 -26.50
C GLY A 190 -86.91 19.45 -28.00
N GLY A 191 -85.72 19.70 -28.56
CA GLY A 191 -85.44 19.42 -29.98
C GLY A 191 -85.19 17.92 -30.25
N ASP A 192 -86.15 17.23 -30.84
CA ASP A 192 -85.89 16.05 -31.66
C ASP A 192 -85.31 16.46 -33.03
N PRO A 193 -84.50 15.62 -33.70
CA PRO A 193 -83.84 16.02 -34.93
C PRO A 193 -84.86 16.29 -36.04
N PRO A 194 -84.64 17.30 -36.91
CA PRO A 194 -85.42 17.40 -38.15
C PRO A 194 -85.14 16.17 -39.03
N GLU A 195 -86.23 15.60 -39.54
CA GLU A 195 -86.26 14.42 -40.42
C GLU A 195 -85.34 14.61 -41.63
N ALA A 196 -84.35 13.73 -41.79
CA ALA A 196 -83.45 13.74 -42.94
C ALA A 196 -84.20 13.34 -44.23
N PRO A 197 -83.97 13.99 -45.39
CA PRO A 197 -84.60 13.57 -46.64
C PRO A 197 -84.03 12.22 -47.08
N ALA A 198 -84.93 11.31 -47.50
CA ALA A 198 -84.62 9.93 -47.86
C ALA A 198 -83.63 9.83 -49.06
N PRO A 199 -82.67 8.88 -49.05
CA PRO A 199 -81.74 8.69 -50.16
C PRO A 199 -82.41 8.04 -51.37
N SER A 200 -82.21 8.62 -52.56
CA SER A 200 -82.65 8.07 -53.85
C SER A 200 -81.89 6.77 -54.20
N ARG A 201 -82.62 5.71 -54.55
CA ARG A 201 -82.09 4.38 -54.94
C ARG A 201 -81.09 4.44 -56.11
N PRO A 202 -79.99 3.66 -56.09
CA PRO A 202 -79.12 3.50 -57.25
C PRO A 202 -79.76 2.62 -58.33
N ARG A 203 -79.57 2.99 -59.61
CA ARG A 203 -80.00 2.23 -60.79
C ARG A 203 -79.17 0.94 -60.94
N LYS A 204 -79.85 -0.17 -61.27
CA LYS A 204 -79.28 -1.50 -61.54
C LYS A 204 -78.21 -1.46 -62.65
N ALA A 205 -77.05 -2.08 -62.39
CA ALA A 205 -76.10 -2.49 -63.42
C ALA A 205 -76.61 -3.73 -64.19
N PRO A 206 -76.29 -3.88 -65.49
CA PRO A 206 -76.69 -5.05 -66.28
C PRO A 206 -75.82 -6.29 -65.97
N LYS A 207 -76.43 -7.48 -66.12
CA LYS A 207 -75.86 -8.81 -65.86
C LYS A 207 -74.67 -9.15 -66.76
N PRO A 208 -73.67 -9.93 -66.29
CA PRO A 208 -72.68 -10.55 -67.15
C PRO A 208 -73.26 -11.77 -67.92
N PRO A 209 -72.73 -12.10 -69.12
CA PRO A 209 -73.12 -13.29 -69.89
C PRO A 209 -72.49 -14.60 -69.34
N PRO A 210 -72.98 -15.78 -69.75
CA PRO A 210 -72.84 -17.03 -69.00
C PRO A 210 -71.58 -17.86 -69.30
N ASP A 211 -71.33 -18.80 -68.38
CA ASP A 211 -70.28 -19.82 -68.25
C ASP A 211 -69.66 -20.41 -69.53
N GLN A 212 -68.34 -20.66 -69.44
CA GLN A 212 -67.68 -21.79 -70.10
C GLN A 212 -66.38 -22.18 -69.38
N GLY A 213 -66.29 -23.46 -68.98
CA GLY A 213 -65.02 -24.20 -69.05
C GLY A 213 -64.34 -24.59 -67.73
N SER A 214 -64.85 -25.64 -67.08
CA SER A 214 -64.03 -26.59 -66.33
C SER A 214 -63.03 -27.27 -67.27
N LEU A 215 -61.73 -27.25 -66.98
CA LEU A 215 -60.76 -28.34 -67.22
C LEU A 215 -59.34 -27.91 -66.77
N PHE A 216 -58.71 -28.81 -66.00
CA PHE A 216 -57.36 -28.82 -65.40
C PHE A 216 -57.20 -28.20 -64.01
#